data_AF-A0A553ZUM3-F1
#
_entry.id   AF-A0A553ZUM3-F1
#
_cell.length_a   1.000
_cell.length_b   1.000
_cell.length_c   1.000
_cell.angle_alpha   90.00
_cell.angle_beta   90.00
_cell.angle_gamma   90.00
#
_symmetry.space_group_name_H-M   'P 1'
#
loop_
_entity.id
_entity.type
_entity.pdbx_description
1 polymer ?
#
loop_
_entity_poly.entity_id
_entity_poly.type
_entity_poly.pdbx_seq_one_letter_code
_entity_poly.pdbx_strand_id
1 'polypeptide(L)'
;MIDVLFEQYEECTFTRIKETRRSREGQWTHIRTELEFESVQEKVNQLEIGALLIFNMENELLQVVLLEADSGSELYQFTDNEKNQIIQWYHSQNR
;
A
#
# COMPACT_ATOMS: atom_id res chain seq x y z
N MET A 1 -28.63 -18.10 -9.17
CA MET A 1 -28.15 -17.95 -7.79
C MET A 1 -26.65 -17.79 -7.92
N ILE A 2 -26.14 -16.57 -7.80
CA ILE A 2 -24.70 -16.31 -7.86
C ILE A 2 -24.22 -16.49 -6.42
N ASP A 3 -23.55 -17.60 -6.16
CA ASP A 3 -22.72 -17.77 -4.97
C ASP A 3 -21.58 -16.77 -5.08
N VAL A 4 -21.83 -15.56 -4.57
CA VAL A 4 -20.76 -14.61 -4.28
C VAL A 4 -20.03 -15.21 -3.09
N LEU A 5 -18.96 -15.95 -3.36
CA LEU A 5 -17.92 -16.20 -2.37
C LEU A 5 -17.46 -14.81 -1.91
N PHE A 6 -18.06 -14.32 -0.84
CA PHE A 6 -17.49 -13.23 -0.06
C PHE A 6 -16.22 -13.83 0.57
N GLU A 7 -15.13 -13.83 -0.19
CA GLU A 7 -13.80 -13.84 0.42
C GLU A 7 -13.82 -12.70 1.43
N GLN A 8 -13.71 -13.05 2.70
CA GLN A 8 -13.64 -12.09 3.77
C GLN A 8 -12.37 -11.27 3.54
N TYR A 9 -12.53 -10.10 2.91
CA TYR A 9 -11.49 -9.08 2.87
C TYR A 9 -11.27 -8.62 4.31
N GLU A 10 -10.36 -9.28 5.02
CA GLU A 10 -9.89 -8.79 6.32
C GLU A 10 -8.99 -7.59 6.05
N GLU A 11 -9.49 -6.41 6.41
CA GLU A 11 -8.72 -5.17 6.38
C GLU A 11 -7.48 -5.33 7.28
N CYS A 12 -6.29 -5.12 6.72
CA CYS A 12 -5.07 -5.11 7.51
C CYS A 12 -4.82 -3.69 8.05
N THR A 13 -4.38 -3.60 9.30
CA THR A 13 -3.92 -2.33 9.87
C THR A 13 -2.40 -2.30 9.81
N PHE A 14 -1.84 -1.27 9.17
CA PHE A 14 -0.39 -1.12 9.09
C PHE A 14 0.16 -0.67 10.44
N THR A 15 1.06 -1.46 11.01
CA THR A 15 1.76 -1.12 12.26
C THR A 15 2.94 -0.20 11.98
N ARG A 16 3.55 -0.30 10.80
CA ARG A 16 4.62 0.60 10.37
C ARG A 16 4.61 0.85 8.88
N ILE A 17 4.84 2.10 8.52
CA ILE A 17 5.05 2.53 7.14
C ILE A 17 6.39 3.25 7.08
N LYS A 18 7.24 2.88 6.12
CA LYS A 18 8.59 3.42 5.97
C LYS A 18 8.88 3.75 4.52
N GLU A 19 9.32 4.99 4.25
CA GLU A 19 9.87 5.34 2.93
C GLU A 19 11.19 4.60 2.71
N THR A 20 11.28 3.82 1.64
CA THR A 20 12.53 3.15 1.23
C THR A 20 13.25 3.86 0.12
N ARG A 21 12.49 4.46 -0.80
CA ARG A 21 13.07 5.10 -1.97
C ARG A 21 12.18 6.19 -2.49
N ARG A 22 12.80 7.32 -2.85
CA ARG A 22 12.18 8.40 -3.58
C ARG A 22 12.91 8.60 -4.90
N SER A 23 12.16 8.68 -6.00
CA SER A 23 12.69 8.92 -7.34
C SER A 23 11.77 9.85 -8.11
N ARG A 24 12.35 10.72 -8.94
CA ARG A 24 11.58 11.61 -9.82
C ARG A 24 11.68 11.09 -11.24
N GLU A 25 10.55 10.69 -11.80
CA GLU A 25 10.42 10.19 -13.16
C GLU A 25 9.70 11.27 -13.99
N GLY A 26 10.49 12.17 -14.56
CA GLY A 26 9.97 13.33 -15.31
C GLY A 26 9.13 14.27 -14.45
N GLN A 27 7.83 14.31 -14.72
CA GLN A 27 6.87 15.15 -14.00
C GLN A 27 6.28 14.46 -12.76
N TRP A 28 6.64 13.21 -12.51
CA TRP A 28 6.08 12.42 -11.42
C TRP A 28 7.11 12.16 -10.34
N THR A 29 6.66 12.17 -9.10
CA THR A 29 7.47 11.75 -7.94
C THR A 29 6.96 10.40 -7.47
N HIS A 30 7.84 9.41 -7.56
CA HIS A 30 7.61 8.04 -7.15
C HIS A 30 8.21 7.82 -5.77
N ILE A 31 7.38 7.40 -4.82
CA ILE A 31 7.79 7.11 -3.45
C ILE A 31 7.45 5.67 -3.15
N ARG A 32 8.48 4.85 -2.96
CA ARG A 32 8.35 3.46 -2.52
C ARG A 32 8.33 3.42 -1.02
N THR A 33 7.39 2.65 -0.48
CA THR A 33 7.24 2.41 0.94
C THR A 33 7.23 0.93 1.23
N GLU A 34 7.90 0.53 2.30
CA GLU A 34 7.72 -0.77 2.95
C GLU A 34 6.57 -0.65 3.96
N LEU A 35 5.68 -1.64 3.95
CA LEU A 35 4.56 -1.74 4.87
C LEU A 35 4.77 -2.95 5.77
N GLU A 36 4.76 -2.72 7.08
CA GLU A 36 4.64 -3.76 8.09
C GLU A 36 3.21 -3.70 8.65
N PHE A 37 2.57 -4.86 8.75
CA PHE A 37 1.24 -5.00 9.34
C PHE A 37 1.26 -6.21 10.27
N GLU A 38 0.43 -6.16 11.31
CA GLU A 38 0.20 -7.29 12.19
C GLU A 38 -1.10 -7.96 11.72
N SER A 39 -0.99 -9.04 10.94
CA SER A 39 -2.16 -9.83 10.57
C SER A 39 -2.31 -11.02 11.51
N VAL A 40 -3.55 -11.35 11.86
CA VAL A 40 -3.88 -12.55 12.64
C VAL A 40 -3.69 -13.83 11.80
N GLN A 41 -3.64 -13.71 10.47
CA GLN A 41 -3.45 -14.83 9.57
C GLN A 41 -1.98 -15.02 9.16
N GLU A 42 -1.42 -16.21 9.46
CA GLU A 42 -0.04 -16.61 9.08
C GLU A 42 0.28 -16.44 7.59
N LYS A 43 -0.72 -16.53 6.71
CA LYS A 43 -0.55 -16.39 5.25
C LYS A 43 -0.22 -14.97 4.82
N VAL A 44 -0.74 -13.96 5.51
CA VAL A 44 -0.50 -12.55 5.18
C VAL A 44 0.78 -12.07 5.87
N ASN A 45 1.12 -12.62 7.05
CA ASN A 45 2.37 -12.28 7.76
C ASN A 45 3.66 -12.63 7.02
N GLN A 46 3.60 -13.40 5.93
CA GLN A 46 4.76 -13.69 5.06
C GLN A 46 4.79 -12.83 3.79
N LEU A 47 3.79 -11.97 3.56
CA LEU A 47 3.78 -11.06 2.42
C LEU A 47 4.62 -9.83 2.75
N GLU A 48 5.78 -9.72 2.12
CA GLU A 48 6.50 -8.43 2.05
C GLU A 48 5.72 -7.51 1.10
N ILE A 49 4.89 -6.64 1.67
CA ILE A 49 4.05 -5.73 0.88
C ILE A 49 4.72 -4.36 0.81
N GLY A 50 4.98 -3.89 -0.41
CA GLY A 50 5.36 -2.51 -0.66
C GLY A 50 4.20 -1.70 -1.22
N ALA A 51 4.28 -0.38 -1.12
CA ALA A 51 3.44 0.52 -1.91
C ALA A 51 4.29 1.51 -2.69
N LEU A 52 3.81 1.87 -3.88
CA LEU A 52 4.32 2.95 -4.70
C LEU A 52 3.29 4.07 -4.71
N LEU A 53 3.65 5.19 -4.10
CA LEU A 53 2.88 6.42 -4.19
C LEU A 53 3.42 7.24 -5.38
N ILE A 54 2.51 7.69 -6.23
CA ILE A 54 2.80 8.51 -7.41
C ILE A 54 2.20 9.88 -7.16
N PHE A 55 3.05 10.91 -7.16
CA PHE A 55 2.65 12.31 -7.02
C PHE A 55 2.94 13.09 -8.29
N ASN A 56 2.17 14.15 -8.53
CA ASN A 56 2.44 15.14 -9.58
C ASN A 56 3.49 16.18 -9.12
N MET A 57 3.75 17.19 -9.97
CA MET A 57 4.69 18.28 -9.63
C MET A 57 4.16 19.26 -8.57
N GLU A 58 2.85 19.29 -8.35
CA GLU A 58 2.19 20.09 -7.31
C GLU A 58 2.15 19.33 -5.97
N ASN A 59 2.80 18.17 -5.90
CA ASN A 59 2.84 17.28 -4.74
C ASN A 59 1.45 16.72 -4.36
N GLU A 60 0.53 16.67 -5.32
CA GLU A 60 -0.75 15.98 -5.19
C GLU A 60 -0.58 14.50 -5.52
N LEU A 61 -1.18 13.65 -4.71
CA LEU A 61 -1.17 12.21 -4.92
C LEU A 61 -2.10 11.85 -6.08
N LEU A 62 -1.52 11.21 -7.09
CA LEU A 62 -2.26 10.68 -8.24
C LEU A 62 -2.72 9.25 -8.00
N GLN A 63 -1.85 8.41 -7.44
CA GLN A 63 -2.13 6.98 -7.31
C GLN A 63 -1.31 6.32 -6.19
N VAL A 64 -1.90 5.29 -5.58
CA VAL A 64 -1.20 4.32 -4.71
C VAL A 64 -1.28 2.96 -5.38
N VAL A 65 -0.13 2.36 -5.64
CA VAL A 65 0.02 1.07 -6.33
C VAL A 65 0.67 0.06 -5.39
N LEU A 66 0.21 -1.18 -5.39
CA LEU A 66 0.87 -2.28 -4.69
C LEU A 66 2.20 -2.60 -5.35
N LEU A 67 3.27 -2.67 -4.58
CA LEU A 67 4.54 -3.24 -5.01
C LEU A 67 4.61 -4.67 -4.49
N GLU A 68 4.48 -5.61 -5.40
CA GLU A 68 4.57 -7.04 -5.14
C GLU A 68 6.03 -7.46 -4.92
N ALA A 69 6.31 -8.15 -3.81
CA ALA A 69 7.61 -8.78 -3.59
C ALA A 69 7.61 -10.28 -3.87
N ASP A 70 6.48 -11.00 -3.79
CA ASP A 70 6.45 -12.46 -3.98
C ASP A 70 5.11 -13.06 -4.44
N SER A 71 5.17 -14.32 -4.89
CA SER A 71 4.15 -15.13 -5.61
C SER A 71 2.82 -15.41 -4.85
N GLY A 72 2.50 -14.64 -3.82
CA GLY A 72 1.20 -14.67 -3.11
C GLY A 72 0.46 -13.33 -3.09
N SER A 73 1.06 -12.29 -3.69
CA SER A 73 0.53 -10.91 -3.69
C SER A 73 -0.50 -10.63 -4.78
N GLU A 74 -0.64 -11.51 -5.79
CA GLU A 74 -1.60 -11.36 -6.89
C GLU A 74 -3.07 -11.34 -6.42
N LEU A 75 -3.33 -11.81 -5.20
CA LEU A 75 -4.65 -11.86 -4.57
C LEU A 75 -4.89 -10.70 -3.58
N TYR A 76 -3.88 -9.87 -3.31
CA TYR A 76 -4.00 -8.76 -2.38
C TYR A 76 -4.18 -7.45 -3.14
N GLN A 77 -5.20 -6.69 -2.75
CA GLN A 77 -5.43 -5.35 -3.27
C GLN A 77 -5.69 -4.44 -2.08
N PHE A 78 -5.02 -3.29 -2.05
CA PHE A 78 -5.30 -2.29 -1.02
C PHE A 78 -6.76 -1.87 -1.07
N THR A 79 -7.41 -2.01 0.06
CA THR A 79 -8.71 -1.38 0.36
C THR A 79 -8.56 0.14 0.38
N ASP A 80 -9.69 0.85 0.27
CA ASP A 80 -9.68 2.31 0.35
C ASP A 80 -9.20 2.82 1.71
N ASN A 81 -9.45 2.06 2.79
CA ASN A 81 -9.00 2.41 4.13
C ASN A 81 -7.47 2.30 4.27
N GLU A 82 -6.88 1.24 3.75
CA GLU A 82 -5.43 1.04 3.71
C GLU A 82 -4.73 2.13 2.89
N LYS A 83 -5.28 2.47 1.71
CA LYS A 83 -4.77 3.61 0.93
C LYS A 83 -4.84 4.90 1.74
N ASN A 84 -5.96 5.18 2.40
CA ASN A 84 -6.10 6.36 3.24
C ASN A 84 -5.07 6.39 4.39
N GLN A 85 -4.77 5.26 5.03
CA GLN A 85 -3.73 5.19 6.07
C GLN A 85 -2.34 5.57 5.52
N ILE A 86 -1.97 5.05 4.34
CA ILE A 86 -0.70 5.37 3.67
C ILE A 86 -0.62 6.87 3.32
N ILE A 87 -1.72 7.44 2.85
CA ILE A 87 -1.83 8.87 2.50
C ILE A 87 -1.69 9.75 3.74
N GLN A 88 -2.43 9.42 4.81
CA GLN A 88 -2.37 10.15 6.08
C GLN A 88 -0.96 10.10 6.69
N TRP A 89 -0.32 8.93 6.65
CA TRP A 89 1.07 8.78 7.07
C TRP A 89 2.01 9.70 6.29
N TYR A 90 1.89 9.73 4.95
CA TYR A 90 2.74 10.57 4.11
C TYR A 90 2.57 12.07 4.42
N HIS A 91 1.33 12.53 4.61
CA HIS A 91 1.05 13.91 4.99
C HIS A 91 1.54 14.24 6.40
N SER A 92 1.52 13.28 7.34
CA SER A 92 2.03 13.48 8.69
C SER A 92 3.57 13.58 8.74
N GLN A 93 4.29 12.95 7.82
CA GLN A 93 5.76 13.00 7.77
C GLN A 93 6.30 14.25 7.07
N ASN A 94 5.55 14.83 6.12
CA ASN A 94 5.96 16.01 5.35
C ASN A 94 5.30 17.32 5.84
N ARG A 95 4.88 17.36 7.10
CA ARG A 95 4.34 18.56 7.76
C ARG A 95 5.38 19.14 8.71
#